data_AF-A0A847VIV5-F1
#
_entry.id   AF-A0A847VIV5-F1
#
_cell.length_a   1.000
_cell.length_b   1.000
_cell.length_c   1.000
_cell.angle_alpha   90.00
_cell.angle_beta   90.00
_cell.angle_gamma   90.00
#
_symmetry.space_group_name_H-M   'P 1'
#
loop_
_entity.id
_entity.type
_entity.pdbx_description
1 polymer ?
#
loop_
_entity_poly.entity_id
_entity_poly.type
_entity_poly.pdbx_seq_one_letter_code
_entity_poly.pdbx_strand_id
1 'polypeptide(L)'
;MDDYEGAVEIERAWRDGLTPDPLLTVSEWSDRHRMLSSKASAEPGRWRTSRTPYLKAIMDCLSPTSPVERVAFMKAAQLGATEMGSNWIGYVIHHAPGPMMAVWPTVEMAKRNSKQRIDPLIEESAALAELIAPARSRDSGNTILAKEFRGGVLVMTGANSAVGLRSMPVRYLFLDEVDGYPLDVEGEGDAISLAEARTRTFARRKIFIVSTPTISGASAIEREYEASDQRRYFVPCPHCSHRQWLRFEQLRWDKGQPETAAYVCEACDTAIA
;
A
#
# COMPACT_ATOMS: atom_id res chain seq x y z
N MET A 1 -12.39 -23.84 42.18
CA MET A 1 -11.96 -22.51 41.72
C MET A 1 -13.10 -22.06 40.82
N ASP A 2 -13.87 -21.10 41.31
CA ASP A 2 -15.25 -20.87 40.90
C ASP A 2 -15.32 -20.38 39.44
N ASP A 3 -16.14 -21.07 38.66
CA ASP A 3 -16.41 -20.80 37.25
C ASP A 3 -17.40 -19.62 37.19
N TYR A 4 -16.89 -18.40 37.35
CA TYR A 4 -17.71 -17.19 37.22
C TYR A 4 -17.93 -16.86 35.74
N GLU A 5 -19.09 -16.30 35.42
CA GLU A 5 -19.44 -15.88 34.05
C GLU A 5 -18.38 -14.90 33.52
N GLY A 6 -17.70 -15.25 32.42
CA GLY A 6 -16.60 -14.48 31.87
C GLY A 6 -15.18 -15.03 32.15
N ALA A 7 -15.04 -16.09 32.96
CA ALA A 7 -13.73 -16.66 33.30
C ALA A 7 -12.96 -17.17 32.06
N VAL A 8 -13.66 -17.80 31.11
CA VAL A 8 -13.08 -18.32 29.86
C VAL A 8 -12.61 -17.18 28.94
N GLU A 9 -13.39 -16.11 28.84
CA GLU A 9 -13.06 -14.92 28.06
C GLU A 9 -11.84 -14.20 28.62
N ILE A 10 -11.76 -14.07 29.96
CA ILE A 10 -10.62 -13.49 30.65
C ILE A 10 -9.37 -14.36 30.48
N GLU A 11 -9.49 -15.68 30.63
CA GLU A 11 -8.37 -16.60 30.42
C GLU A 11 -7.88 -16.55 28.97
N ARG A 12 -8.78 -16.53 27.99
CA ARG A 12 -8.43 -16.39 26.57
C ARG A 12 -7.69 -15.07 26.33
N ALA A 13 -8.24 -13.95 26.77
CA ALA A 13 -7.60 -12.64 26.60
C ALA A 13 -6.21 -12.58 27.26
N TRP A 14 -6.04 -13.25 28.40
CA TRP A 14 -4.76 -13.32 29.10
C TRP A 14 -3.74 -14.17 28.35
N ARG A 15 -4.13 -15.35 27.85
CA ARG A 15 -3.28 -16.22 27.01
C ARG A 15 -2.90 -15.57 25.69
N ASP A 16 -3.84 -14.88 25.05
CA ASP A 16 -3.60 -14.12 23.82
C ASP A 16 -2.58 -13.01 24.08
N GLY A 17 -2.70 -12.29 25.21
CA GLY A 17 -1.73 -11.26 25.60
C GLY A 17 -0.34 -11.78 25.96
N LEU A 18 -0.20 -13.05 26.36
CA LEU A 18 1.08 -13.69 26.65
C LEU A 18 1.78 -14.25 25.42
N THR A 19 1.05 -14.47 24.33
CA THR A 19 1.61 -15.02 23.09
C THR A 19 2.30 -13.90 22.32
N PRO A 20 3.62 -13.98 22.05
CA PRO A 20 4.29 -12.95 21.27
C PRO A 20 3.68 -12.87 19.86
N ASP A 21 3.36 -11.66 19.41
CA ASP A 21 2.94 -11.45 18.03
C ASP A 21 4.02 -12.00 17.08
N PRO A 22 3.64 -12.77 16.05
CA PRO A 22 4.61 -13.31 15.11
C PRO A 22 5.35 -12.15 14.42
N LEU A 23 6.65 -12.27 14.16
CA LEU A 23 7.38 -11.22 13.43
C LEU A 23 7.12 -11.36 11.92
N LEU A 24 5.94 -10.94 11.45
CA LEU A 24 5.61 -10.94 10.03
C LEU A 24 6.00 -9.62 9.37
N THR A 25 6.56 -9.69 8.16
CA THR A 25 6.61 -8.53 7.27
C THR A 25 5.25 -8.31 6.58
N VAL A 26 5.08 -7.15 5.94
CA VAL A 26 3.85 -6.85 5.19
C VAL A 26 3.61 -7.90 4.08
N SER A 27 4.65 -8.34 3.35
CA SER A 27 4.47 -9.35 2.30
C SER A 27 4.05 -10.72 2.86
N GLU A 28 4.67 -11.16 3.95
CA GLU A 28 4.36 -12.43 4.60
C GLU A 28 2.94 -12.46 5.19
N TRP A 29 2.54 -11.36 5.82
CA TRP A 29 1.17 -11.17 6.28
C TRP A 29 0.17 -11.23 5.11
N SER A 30 0.52 -10.59 3.99
CA SER A 30 -0.34 -10.57 2.80
C SER A 30 -0.53 -11.97 2.24
N ASP A 31 0.54 -12.75 2.08
CA ASP A 31 0.46 -14.14 1.62
C ASP A 31 -0.34 -15.04 2.57
N ARG A 32 -0.35 -14.72 3.87
CA ARG A 32 -1.05 -15.50 4.89
C ARG A 32 -2.53 -15.16 5.02
N HIS A 33 -2.88 -13.88 4.93
CA HIS A 33 -4.18 -13.37 5.36
C HIS A 33 -4.97 -12.63 4.28
N ARG A 34 -4.31 -12.02 3.29
CA ARG A 34 -5.00 -11.17 2.32
C ARG A 34 -5.82 -12.00 1.33
N MET A 35 -7.10 -11.65 1.21
CA MET A 35 -7.99 -12.11 0.16
C MET A 35 -8.28 -10.99 -0.84
N LEU A 36 -8.26 -11.33 -2.13
CA LEU A 36 -8.59 -10.46 -3.25
C LEU A 36 -10.01 -10.73 -3.73
N SER A 37 -10.81 -9.66 -3.79
CA SER A 37 -12.19 -9.69 -4.25
C SER A 37 -12.33 -9.84 -5.74
N SER A 38 -13.36 -10.56 -6.17
CA SER A 38 -13.81 -10.57 -7.56
C SER A 38 -14.34 -9.22 -8.02
N LYS A 39 -14.66 -8.29 -7.09
CA LYS A 39 -15.08 -6.92 -7.42
C LYS A 39 -13.96 -6.07 -8.01
N ALA A 40 -12.71 -6.32 -7.62
CA ALA A 40 -11.57 -5.43 -7.91
C ALA A 40 -10.34 -6.15 -8.47
N SER A 41 -10.32 -7.49 -8.49
CA SER A 41 -9.22 -8.31 -8.98
C SER A 41 -9.66 -9.23 -10.11
N ALA A 42 -8.84 -9.30 -11.17
CA ALA A 42 -8.98 -10.28 -12.24
C ALA A 42 -8.60 -11.72 -11.79
N GLU A 43 -7.73 -11.82 -10.77
CA GLU A 43 -7.36 -13.08 -10.13
C GLU A 43 -7.86 -13.03 -8.67
N PRO A 44 -9.14 -13.36 -8.40
CA PRO A 44 -9.65 -13.39 -7.04
C PRO A 44 -9.06 -14.55 -6.22
N GLY A 45 -9.16 -14.44 -4.90
CA GLY A 45 -8.65 -15.42 -3.96
C GLY A 45 -7.44 -14.91 -3.17
N ARG A 46 -6.67 -15.83 -2.59
CA ARG A 46 -5.56 -15.46 -1.71
C ARG A 46 -4.47 -14.70 -2.48
N TRP A 47 -4.03 -13.57 -1.91
CA TRP A 47 -2.88 -12.83 -2.42
C TRP A 47 -1.65 -13.73 -2.49
N ARG A 48 -0.87 -13.58 -3.57
CA ARG A 48 0.39 -14.28 -3.76
C ARG A 48 1.44 -13.30 -4.22
N THR A 49 2.37 -12.94 -3.34
CA THR A 49 3.51 -12.08 -3.63
C THR A 49 4.38 -12.67 -4.75
N SER A 50 4.37 -13.99 -4.94
CA SER A 50 5.02 -14.65 -6.08
C SER A 50 4.46 -14.26 -7.46
N ARG A 51 3.22 -13.73 -7.54
CA ARG A 51 2.66 -13.18 -8.79
C ARG A 51 3.20 -11.78 -9.10
N THR A 52 3.63 -11.05 -8.08
CA THR A 52 4.14 -9.68 -8.17
C THR A 52 5.44 -9.53 -7.36
N PRO A 53 6.48 -10.33 -7.68
CA PRO A 53 7.68 -10.45 -6.83
C PRO A 53 8.44 -9.12 -6.68
N TYR A 54 8.29 -8.21 -7.64
CA TYR A 54 8.86 -6.86 -7.59
C TYR A 54 8.29 -5.99 -6.46
N LEU A 55 7.11 -6.32 -5.92
CA LEU A 55 6.50 -5.60 -4.78
C LEU A 55 7.04 -6.06 -3.43
N LYS A 56 7.65 -7.26 -3.33
CA LYS A 56 8.04 -7.87 -2.05
C LYS A 56 8.92 -6.96 -1.20
N ALA A 57 10.04 -6.52 -1.76
CA ALA A 57 10.99 -5.69 -1.03
C ALA A 57 10.38 -4.35 -0.60
N ILE A 58 9.49 -3.78 -1.43
CA ILE A 58 8.81 -2.53 -1.14
C ILE A 58 7.84 -2.72 0.04
N MET A 59 7.02 -3.77 0.02
CA MET A 59 6.16 -4.16 1.15
C MET A 59 6.97 -4.36 2.42
N ASP A 60 8.07 -5.11 2.34
CA ASP A 60 8.88 -5.42 3.52
C ASP A 60 9.50 -4.15 4.13
N CYS A 61 9.87 -3.15 3.30
CA CYS A 61 10.32 -1.83 3.78
C CYS A 61 9.25 -1.06 4.57
N LEU A 62 7.95 -1.28 4.29
CA LEU A 62 6.83 -0.67 5.01
C LEU A 62 6.57 -1.31 6.39
N SER A 63 7.18 -2.46 6.67
CA SER A 63 7.06 -3.13 7.98
C SER A 63 7.71 -2.28 9.10
N PRO A 64 7.15 -2.25 10.33
CA PRO A 64 7.73 -1.51 11.46
C PRO A 64 9.15 -1.94 11.86
N THR A 65 9.53 -3.17 11.51
CA THR A 65 10.87 -3.74 11.73
C THR A 65 11.92 -3.17 10.78
N SER A 66 11.52 -2.68 9.60
CA SER A 66 12.42 -2.00 8.67
C SER A 66 12.79 -0.61 9.21
N PRO A 67 14.05 -0.17 9.07
CA PRO A 67 14.46 1.19 9.43
C PRO A 67 14.00 2.26 8.43
N VAL A 68 13.47 1.88 7.25
CA VAL A 68 13.10 2.82 6.19
C VAL A 68 11.84 3.59 6.55
N GLU A 69 11.92 4.90 6.76
CA GLU A 69 10.73 5.72 7.07
C GLU A 69 9.94 6.11 5.83
N ARG A 70 10.60 6.40 4.71
CA ARG A 70 9.98 6.91 3.48
C ARG A 70 10.23 5.95 2.32
N VAL A 71 9.17 5.55 1.64
CA VAL A 71 9.21 4.67 0.48
C VAL A 71 8.52 5.38 -0.68
N ALA A 72 9.29 5.75 -1.70
CA ALA A 72 8.77 6.30 -2.95
C ALA A 72 8.75 5.22 -4.02
N PHE A 73 7.59 5.00 -4.65
CA PHE A 73 7.42 4.01 -5.71
C PHE A 73 6.91 4.69 -6.99
N MET A 74 7.85 5.09 -7.85
CA MET A 74 7.54 5.50 -9.21
C MET A 74 7.33 4.26 -10.09
N LYS A 75 6.13 4.12 -10.64
CA LYS A 75 5.70 2.90 -11.34
C LYS A 75 4.97 3.19 -12.65
N ALA A 76 4.93 2.21 -13.55
CA ALA A 76 4.00 2.24 -14.68
C ALA A 76 2.57 1.88 -14.23
N ALA A 77 1.57 2.17 -15.05
CA ALA A 77 0.19 1.80 -14.76
C ALA A 77 0.02 0.29 -14.54
N GLN A 78 -0.96 -0.09 -13.71
CA GLN A 78 -1.37 -1.48 -13.47
C GLN A 78 -0.31 -2.43 -12.85
N LEU A 79 0.68 -1.90 -12.12
CA LEU A 79 1.67 -2.70 -11.38
C LEU A 79 1.30 -3.03 -9.92
N GLY A 80 -0.01 -3.08 -9.58
CA GLY A 80 -0.47 -3.51 -8.27
C GLY A 80 -0.14 -2.59 -7.08
N ALA A 81 0.29 -1.35 -7.33
CA ALA A 81 0.68 -0.38 -6.30
C ALA A 81 -0.42 -0.09 -5.26
N THR A 82 -1.65 0.19 -5.70
CA THR A 82 -2.77 0.44 -4.78
C THR A 82 -3.11 -0.80 -3.97
N GLU A 83 -3.00 -2.01 -4.55
CA GLU A 83 -3.20 -3.26 -3.81
C GLU A 83 -2.10 -3.50 -2.77
N MET A 84 -0.86 -3.10 -3.08
CA MET A 84 0.23 -3.09 -2.12
C MET A 84 -0.03 -2.12 -0.95
N GLY A 85 -0.56 -0.93 -1.23
CA GLY A 85 -1.02 0.00 -0.19
C GLY A 85 -2.17 -0.60 0.64
N SER A 86 -3.09 -1.32 0.01
CA SER A 86 -4.19 -2.02 0.68
C SER A 86 -3.68 -3.18 1.56
N ASN A 87 -2.66 -3.92 1.11
CA ASN A 87 -1.96 -4.92 1.92
C ASN A 87 -1.32 -4.30 3.15
N TRP A 88 -0.70 -3.13 2.99
CA TRP A 88 -0.10 -2.42 4.11
C TRP A 88 -1.15 -1.90 5.09
N ILE A 89 -2.27 -1.37 4.62
CA ILE A 89 -3.43 -1.02 5.46
C ILE A 89 -3.89 -2.23 6.28
N GLY A 90 -4.11 -3.37 5.64
CA GLY A 90 -4.52 -4.60 6.32
C GLY A 90 -3.50 -5.05 7.37
N TYR A 91 -2.21 -5.00 7.03
CA TYR A 91 -1.13 -5.28 7.98
C TYR A 91 -1.18 -4.34 9.19
N VAL A 92 -1.38 -3.04 8.98
CA VAL A 92 -1.48 -2.07 10.08
C VAL A 92 -2.67 -2.38 10.98
N ILE A 93 -3.84 -2.68 10.41
CA ILE A 93 -5.05 -3.01 11.18
C ILE A 93 -4.84 -4.26 12.04
N HIS A 94 -4.27 -5.32 11.46
CA HIS A 94 -4.15 -6.61 12.15
C HIS A 94 -2.93 -6.68 13.07
N HIS A 95 -1.78 -6.18 12.62
CA HIS A 95 -0.49 -6.60 13.17
C HIS A 95 0.32 -5.47 13.78
N ALA A 96 0.13 -4.23 13.32
CA ALA A 96 0.84 -3.08 13.88
C ALA A 96 -0.07 -1.87 14.07
N PRO A 97 -1.14 -1.98 14.89
CA PRO A 97 -2.16 -0.95 15.01
C PRO A 97 -1.57 0.42 15.35
N GLY A 98 -2.17 1.44 14.75
CA GLY A 98 -1.82 2.83 14.98
C GLY A 98 -2.64 3.76 14.08
N PRO A 99 -2.55 5.08 14.31
CA PRO A 99 -3.23 6.04 13.47
C PRO A 99 -2.61 6.05 12.07
N MET A 100 -3.44 5.83 11.05
CA MET A 100 -3.07 5.78 9.64
C MET A 100 -3.93 6.75 8.82
N MET A 101 -3.30 7.47 7.90
CA MET A 101 -3.99 8.26 6.89
C MET A 101 -3.69 7.70 5.50
N ALA A 102 -4.72 7.46 4.70
CA ALA A 102 -4.60 7.17 3.28
C ALA A 102 -5.21 8.31 2.45
N VAL A 103 -4.46 8.79 1.47
CA VAL A 103 -4.80 9.96 0.67
C VAL A 103 -4.91 9.54 -0.79
N TRP A 104 -5.96 10.01 -1.45
CA TRP A 104 -6.19 9.89 -2.89
C TRP A 104 -6.27 11.28 -3.52
N PRO A 105 -6.20 11.42 -4.86
CA PRO A 105 -6.25 12.74 -5.51
C PRO A 105 -7.47 13.58 -5.11
N THR A 106 -8.63 12.94 -4.93
CA THR A 106 -9.87 13.61 -4.50
C THR A 106 -10.61 12.86 -3.41
N VAL A 107 -11.43 13.57 -2.63
CA VAL A 107 -12.32 12.97 -1.62
C VAL A 107 -13.27 11.94 -2.25
N GLU A 108 -13.77 12.18 -3.47
CA GLU A 108 -14.64 11.22 -4.17
C GLU A 108 -13.88 9.95 -4.59
N MET A 109 -12.61 10.07 -4.99
CA MET A 109 -11.75 8.92 -5.22
C MET A 109 -11.45 8.15 -3.93
N ALA A 110 -11.27 8.83 -2.81
CA ALA A 110 -11.12 8.19 -1.49
C ALA A 110 -12.37 7.38 -1.12
N LYS A 111 -13.58 7.97 -1.26
CA LYS A 111 -14.85 7.26 -1.03
C LYS A 111 -15.01 6.04 -1.95
N ARG A 112 -14.62 6.17 -3.22
CA ARG A 112 -14.68 5.06 -4.18
C ARG A 112 -13.71 3.95 -3.79
N ASN A 113 -12.46 4.27 -3.47
CA ASN A 113 -11.47 3.28 -3.06
C ASN A 113 -11.86 2.61 -1.74
N SER A 114 -12.44 3.33 -0.78
CA SER A 114 -12.97 2.70 0.43
C SER A 114 -13.98 1.61 0.07
N LYS A 115 -15.01 1.94 -0.73
CA LYS A 115 -16.09 0.99 -1.05
C LYS A 115 -15.64 -0.17 -1.94
N GLN A 116 -14.71 0.08 -2.87
CA GLN A 116 -14.33 -0.89 -3.90
C GLN A 116 -13.12 -1.74 -3.53
N ARG A 117 -12.26 -1.27 -2.62
CA ARG A 117 -11.02 -1.96 -2.26
C ARG A 117 -10.90 -2.20 -0.76
N ILE A 118 -11.07 -1.18 0.08
CA ILE A 118 -10.85 -1.29 1.52
C ILE A 118 -11.96 -2.09 2.21
N ASP A 119 -13.23 -1.82 1.91
CA ASP A 119 -14.36 -2.58 2.45
C ASP A 119 -14.25 -4.06 2.05
N PRO A 120 -14.03 -4.45 0.78
CA PRO A 120 -13.79 -5.85 0.42
C PRO A 120 -12.52 -6.44 1.05
N LEU A 121 -11.43 -5.69 1.18
CA LEU A 121 -10.22 -6.14 1.89
C LEU A 121 -10.58 -6.59 3.32
N ILE A 122 -11.37 -5.80 4.03
CA ILE A 122 -11.79 -6.07 5.41
C ILE A 122 -12.76 -7.24 5.46
N GLU A 123 -13.80 -7.21 4.63
CA GLU A 123 -14.89 -8.21 4.63
C GLU A 123 -14.40 -9.60 4.21
N GLU A 124 -13.47 -9.70 3.27
CA GLU A 124 -13.04 -10.98 2.69
C GLU A 124 -11.81 -11.57 3.38
N SER A 125 -11.04 -10.74 4.11
CA SER A 125 -9.91 -11.23 4.90
C SER A 125 -10.39 -11.50 6.33
N ALA A 126 -10.58 -12.77 6.69
CA ALA A 126 -11.12 -13.16 8.01
C ALA A 126 -10.40 -12.48 9.19
N ALA A 127 -9.07 -12.36 9.10
CA ALA A 127 -8.25 -11.70 10.12
C ALA A 127 -8.53 -10.20 10.31
N LEU A 128 -9.20 -9.55 9.36
CA LEU A 128 -9.61 -8.14 9.44
C LEU A 128 -11.09 -7.99 9.81
N ALA A 129 -11.94 -8.88 9.30
CA ALA A 129 -13.38 -8.85 9.54
C ALA A 129 -13.73 -8.90 11.04
N GLU A 130 -12.93 -9.59 11.84
CA GLU A 130 -13.10 -9.68 13.30
C GLU A 130 -12.65 -8.42 14.06
N LEU A 131 -11.84 -7.56 13.43
CA LEU A 131 -11.22 -6.41 14.08
C LEU A 131 -11.96 -5.09 13.87
N ILE A 132 -12.86 -5.04 12.89
CA ILE A 132 -13.59 -3.83 12.51
C ILE A 132 -15.08 -4.09 12.66
N ALA A 133 -15.75 -3.27 13.47
CA ALA A 133 -17.18 -3.39 13.68
C ALA A 133 -17.95 -3.19 12.36
N PRO A 134 -19.06 -3.90 12.13
CA PRO A 134 -19.88 -3.70 10.94
C PRO A 134 -20.37 -2.26 10.82
N ALA A 135 -20.31 -1.68 9.61
CA ALA A 135 -20.70 -0.28 9.38
C ALA A 135 -22.14 0.07 9.80
N ARG A 136 -23.03 -0.93 9.93
CA ARG A 136 -24.45 -0.77 10.31
C ARG A 136 -24.70 -0.83 11.82
N SER A 137 -23.70 -1.14 12.66
CA SER A 137 -23.91 -1.09 14.10
C SER A 137 -24.00 0.37 14.57
N ARG A 138 -24.83 0.65 15.58
CA ARG A 138 -24.80 1.94 16.28
C ARG A 138 -23.38 2.14 16.83
N ASP A 139 -22.81 3.32 16.61
CA ASP A 139 -21.50 3.73 17.12
C ASP A 139 -20.31 2.85 16.68
N SER A 140 -20.34 2.33 15.45
CA SER A 140 -19.34 1.37 14.93
C SER A 140 -17.92 1.92 14.77
N GLY A 141 -17.71 3.24 14.76
CA GLY A 141 -16.45 3.85 14.31
C GLY A 141 -16.06 3.51 12.86
N ASN A 142 -16.95 2.84 12.11
CA ASN A 142 -16.73 2.36 10.75
C ASN A 142 -17.65 3.13 9.78
N THR A 143 -17.09 4.15 9.15
CA THR A 143 -17.73 4.98 8.12
C THR A 143 -17.04 4.78 6.76
N ILE A 144 -17.52 5.47 5.73
CA ILE A 144 -16.90 5.41 4.39
C ILE A 144 -15.46 5.95 4.40
N LEU A 145 -15.14 6.91 5.27
CA LEU A 145 -13.82 7.57 5.26
C LEU A 145 -13.03 7.35 6.56
N ALA A 146 -13.55 6.55 7.48
CA ALA A 146 -12.87 6.22 8.72
C ALA A 146 -13.16 4.77 9.13
N LYS A 147 -12.13 4.01 9.49
CA LYS A 147 -12.25 2.66 10.08
C LYS A 147 -11.53 2.66 11.42
N GLU A 148 -12.27 2.60 12.52
CA GLU A 148 -11.71 2.43 13.85
C GLU A 148 -11.49 0.94 14.18
N PHE A 149 -10.40 0.66 14.88
CA PHE A 149 -10.03 -0.67 15.33
C PHE A 149 -9.21 -0.58 16.63
N ARG A 150 -9.02 -1.69 17.33
CA ARG A 150 -8.28 -1.69 18.60
C ARG A 150 -6.85 -1.16 18.39
N GLY A 151 -6.53 -0.06 19.05
CA GLY A 151 -5.19 0.54 19.00
C GLY A 151 -4.92 1.44 17.79
N GLY A 152 -5.92 1.73 16.95
CA GLY A 152 -5.72 2.62 15.80
C GLY A 152 -6.98 3.05 15.07
N VAL A 153 -6.76 3.85 14.03
CA VAL A 153 -7.80 4.32 13.12
C VAL A 153 -7.18 4.49 11.73
N LEU A 154 -7.93 4.13 10.70
CA LEU A 154 -7.63 4.46 9.31
C LEU A 154 -8.53 5.61 8.89
N VAL A 155 -7.96 6.77 8.59
CA VAL A 155 -8.67 7.90 7.98
C VAL A 155 -8.33 7.95 6.50
N MET A 156 -9.35 8.13 5.66
CA MET A 156 -9.23 8.23 4.21
C MET A 156 -9.67 9.62 3.77
N THR A 157 -8.85 10.30 2.97
CA THR A 157 -9.17 11.67 2.51
C THR A 157 -8.68 11.94 1.09
N GLY A 158 -9.09 13.08 0.55
CA GLY A 158 -8.60 13.62 -0.71
C GLY A 158 -7.48 14.64 -0.50
N ALA A 159 -6.52 14.66 -1.41
CA ALA A 159 -5.48 15.68 -1.51
C ALA A 159 -6.06 17.08 -1.76
N ASN A 160 -7.27 17.15 -2.33
CA ASN A 160 -8.03 18.38 -2.54
C ASN A 160 -8.79 18.88 -1.29
N SER A 161 -8.56 18.32 -0.10
CA SER A 161 -9.21 18.75 1.14
C SER A 161 -8.18 19.15 2.20
N ALA A 162 -7.97 20.45 2.34
CA ALA A 162 -7.00 20.99 3.30
C ALA A 162 -7.34 20.55 4.74
N VAL A 163 -8.62 20.65 5.11
CA VAL A 163 -9.15 20.19 6.40
C VAL A 163 -8.83 18.71 6.64
N GLY A 164 -9.03 17.85 5.62
CA GLY A 164 -8.73 16.43 5.72
C GLY A 164 -7.23 16.16 5.94
N LEU A 165 -6.36 16.85 5.20
CA LEU A 165 -4.90 16.69 5.32
C LEU A 165 -4.35 17.19 6.67
N ARG A 166 -5.04 18.12 7.34
CA ARG A 166 -4.64 18.64 8.66
C ARG A 166 -5.28 17.93 9.85
N SER A 167 -6.23 17.03 9.59
CA SER A 167 -7.17 16.48 10.57
C SER A 167 -6.55 15.91 11.85
N MET A 168 -5.55 15.02 11.74
CA MET A 168 -4.97 14.34 12.90
C MET A 168 -3.51 13.93 12.69
N PRO A 169 -2.71 13.78 13.78
CA PRO A 169 -1.42 13.15 13.71
C PRO A 169 -1.53 11.67 13.31
N VAL A 170 -0.66 11.19 12.43
CA VAL A 170 -0.66 9.79 11.98
C VAL A 170 0.73 9.19 12.00
N ARG A 171 0.83 7.92 12.39
CA ARG A 171 2.07 7.15 12.35
C ARG A 171 2.35 6.62 10.95
N TYR A 172 1.29 6.23 10.24
CA TYR A 172 1.38 5.65 8.92
C TYR A 172 0.69 6.57 7.92
N LEU A 173 1.39 6.94 6.85
CA LEU A 173 0.86 7.80 5.80
C LEU A 173 0.99 7.09 4.44
N PHE A 174 -0.13 6.89 3.78
CA PHE A 174 -0.20 6.34 2.42
C PHE A 174 -0.71 7.41 1.46
N LEU A 175 0.12 7.81 0.50
CA LEU A 175 -0.21 8.79 -0.54
C LEU A 175 -0.25 8.06 -1.88
N ASP A 176 -1.47 7.80 -2.38
CA ASP A 176 -1.69 7.13 -3.66
C ASP A 176 -1.99 8.14 -4.76
N GLU A 177 -1.47 7.86 -5.96
CA GLU A 177 -1.56 8.67 -7.17
C GLU A 177 -1.18 10.15 -6.96
N VAL A 178 -0.02 10.39 -6.32
CA VAL A 178 0.46 11.74 -5.97
C VAL A 178 0.70 12.69 -7.13
N ASP A 179 0.90 12.19 -8.36
CA ASP A 179 0.99 13.07 -9.54
C ASP A 179 -0.36 13.70 -9.91
N GLY A 180 -1.47 13.16 -9.40
CA GLY A 180 -2.79 13.75 -9.53
C GLY A 180 -3.12 14.79 -8.45
N TYR A 181 -2.19 15.11 -7.55
CA TYR A 181 -2.45 16.01 -6.42
C TYR A 181 -2.35 17.47 -6.87
N PRO A 182 -3.16 18.37 -6.29
CA PRO A 182 -2.99 19.79 -6.50
C PRO A 182 -1.64 20.26 -5.90
N LEU A 183 -0.96 21.16 -6.63
CA LEU A 183 0.29 21.78 -6.18
C LEU A 183 0.08 22.78 -5.04
N ASP A 184 -1.14 23.28 -4.88
CA ASP A 184 -1.56 24.15 -3.79
C ASP A 184 -2.97 23.75 -3.34
N VAL A 185 -3.12 23.51 -2.05
CA VAL A 185 -4.41 23.18 -1.42
C VAL A 185 -4.90 24.40 -0.65
N GLU A 186 -5.84 25.15 -1.25
CA GLU A 186 -6.51 26.28 -0.59
C GLU A 186 -5.55 27.37 -0.05
N GLY A 187 -4.40 27.59 -0.71
CA GLY A 187 -3.39 28.57 -0.31
C GLY A 187 -2.45 28.11 0.79
N GLU A 188 -2.48 26.83 1.17
CA GLU A 188 -1.67 26.29 2.28
C GLU A 188 -0.41 25.52 1.83
N GLY A 189 -0.13 25.49 0.53
CA GLY A 189 0.98 24.74 -0.05
C GLY A 189 0.60 23.35 -0.56
N ASP A 190 1.61 22.54 -0.89
CA ASP A 190 1.39 21.28 -1.57
C ASP A 190 0.81 20.19 -0.65
N ALA A 191 -0.05 19.34 -1.23
CA ALA A 191 -0.78 18.33 -0.49
C ALA A 191 0.12 17.28 0.20
N ILE A 192 1.26 16.94 -0.41
CA ILE A 192 2.21 15.94 0.13
C ILE A 192 2.82 16.49 1.43
N SER A 193 3.32 17.72 1.40
CA SER A 193 3.92 18.39 2.56
C SER A 193 2.93 18.57 3.71
N LEU A 194 1.68 18.93 3.40
CA LEU A 194 0.61 19.08 4.40
C LEU A 194 0.31 17.74 5.10
N ALA A 195 0.18 16.66 4.33
CA ALA A 195 -0.05 15.32 4.84
C ALA A 195 1.16 14.81 5.65
N GLU A 196 2.36 14.97 5.13
CA GLU A 196 3.61 14.55 5.79
C GLU A 196 3.82 15.25 7.13
N ALA A 197 3.41 16.51 7.26
CA ALA A 197 3.48 17.24 8.52
C ALA A 197 2.69 16.55 9.66
N ARG A 198 1.69 15.72 9.34
CA ARG A 198 0.92 14.93 10.32
C ARG A 198 1.72 13.80 10.95
N THR A 199 2.85 13.42 10.36
CA THR A 199 3.68 12.31 10.84
C THR A 199 4.75 12.73 11.86
N ARG A 200 4.98 14.05 12.02
CA ARG A 200 6.15 14.60 12.72
C ARG A 200 6.30 14.17 14.17
N THR A 201 5.21 13.88 14.87
CA THR A 201 5.24 13.49 16.29
C THR A 201 5.55 12.01 16.51
N PHE A 202 5.60 11.19 15.46
CA PHE A 202 5.87 9.75 15.55
C PHE A 202 7.29 9.40 15.12
N ALA A 203 8.13 8.97 16.08
CA ALA A 203 9.52 8.60 15.81
C ALA A 203 9.68 7.35 14.91
N ARG A 204 8.70 6.44 14.89
CA ARG A 204 8.69 5.23 14.04
C ARG A 204 7.57 5.32 13.00
N ARG A 205 7.48 6.48 12.35
CA ARG A 205 6.53 6.72 11.26
C ARG A 205 6.93 5.95 10.01
N LYS A 206 5.95 5.76 9.12
CA LYS A 206 6.19 5.26 7.76
C LYS A 206 5.36 6.07 6.78
N ILE A 207 5.97 6.43 5.66
CA ILE A 207 5.37 7.19 4.58
C ILE A 207 5.55 6.39 3.30
N PHE A 208 4.44 6.01 2.68
CA PHE A 208 4.43 5.36 1.39
C PHE A 208 3.85 6.30 0.34
N ILE A 209 4.63 6.60 -0.69
CA ILE A 209 4.27 7.53 -1.76
C ILE A 209 4.35 6.78 -3.08
N VAL A 210 3.28 6.82 -3.87
CA VAL A 210 3.23 6.08 -5.12
C VAL A 210 2.41 6.82 -6.17
N SER A 211 2.90 6.80 -7.41
CA SER A 211 2.14 7.25 -8.57
C SER A 211 2.76 6.76 -9.86
N THR A 212 2.03 6.97 -10.94
CA THR A 212 2.56 6.94 -12.29
C THR A 212 3.08 8.34 -12.63
N PRO A 213 4.36 8.50 -13.02
CA PRO A 213 4.88 9.83 -13.34
C PRO A 213 4.15 10.41 -14.55
N THR A 214 3.86 11.71 -14.52
CA THR A 214 3.09 12.42 -15.56
C THR A 214 3.97 13.23 -16.49
N ILE A 215 4.41 14.42 -16.06
CA ILE A 215 5.23 15.34 -16.85
C ILE A 215 6.63 15.37 -16.24
N SER A 216 7.65 15.00 -17.02
CA SER A 216 9.04 15.02 -16.53
C SER A 216 9.47 16.43 -16.12
N GLY A 217 10.17 16.53 -14.98
CA GLY A 217 10.57 17.77 -14.34
C GLY A 217 9.47 18.44 -13.49
N ALA A 218 8.22 17.99 -13.60
CA ALA A 218 7.09 18.50 -12.79
C ALA A 218 6.41 17.40 -11.95
N SER A 219 6.64 16.12 -12.29
CA SER A 219 6.06 14.95 -11.64
C SER A 219 6.44 14.88 -10.16
N ALA A 220 5.45 14.74 -9.29
CA ALA A 220 5.68 14.64 -7.86
C ALA A 220 6.41 13.34 -7.50
N ILE A 221 5.98 12.21 -8.05
CA ILE A 221 6.62 10.93 -7.78
C ILE A 221 8.02 10.83 -8.38
N GLU A 222 8.29 11.51 -9.50
CA GLU A 222 9.62 11.58 -10.10
C GLU A 222 10.60 12.27 -9.14
N ARG A 223 10.25 13.44 -8.59
CA ARG A 223 11.09 14.12 -7.59
C ARG A 223 11.36 13.26 -6.36
N GLU A 224 10.34 12.57 -5.86
CA GLU A 224 10.45 11.66 -4.71
C GLU A 224 11.37 10.47 -5.01
N TYR A 225 11.29 9.95 -6.23
CA TYR A 225 12.17 8.87 -6.69
C TYR A 225 13.61 9.35 -6.85
N GLU A 226 13.85 10.51 -7.48
CA GLU A 226 15.18 11.08 -7.68
C GLU A 226 15.91 11.38 -6.36
N ALA A 227 15.17 11.80 -5.33
CA ALA A 227 15.69 12.03 -3.98
C ALA A 227 15.95 10.75 -3.17
N SER A 228 15.63 9.57 -3.72
CA SER A 228 15.76 8.27 -3.05
C SER A 228 17.00 7.48 -3.50
N ASP A 229 17.09 6.21 -3.09
CA ASP A 229 18.14 5.28 -3.53
C ASP A 229 17.89 4.65 -4.91
N GLN A 230 16.82 5.07 -5.60
CA GLN A 230 16.55 4.79 -7.02
C GLN A 230 16.68 3.32 -7.42
N ARG A 231 16.17 2.41 -6.57
CA ARG A 231 16.22 0.97 -6.84
C ARG A 231 15.41 0.59 -8.07
N ARG A 232 15.93 -0.39 -8.81
CA ARG A 232 15.27 -1.04 -9.95
C ARG A 232 15.09 -2.52 -9.68
N TYR A 233 14.05 -3.11 -10.26
CA TYR A 233 13.85 -4.54 -10.26
C TYR A 233 14.56 -5.18 -11.46
N PHE A 234 15.53 -6.06 -11.19
CA PHE A 234 16.31 -6.72 -12.22
C PHE A 234 15.80 -8.15 -12.44
N VAL A 235 15.61 -8.50 -13.71
CA VAL A 235 15.23 -9.83 -14.17
C VAL A 235 16.42 -10.51 -14.85
N PRO A 236 16.67 -11.81 -14.59
CA PRO A 236 17.73 -12.55 -15.27
C PRO A 236 17.30 -12.90 -16.70
N CYS A 237 18.21 -12.74 -17.67
CA CYS A 237 18.03 -13.30 -19.00
C CYS A 237 17.97 -14.84 -18.93
N PRO A 238 17.00 -15.50 -19.58
CA PRO A 238 16.91 -16.97 -19.56
C PRO A 238 18.05 -17.66 -20.34
N HIS A 239 18.77 -16.94 -21.21
CA HIS A 239 19.85 -17.50 -22.04
C HIS A 239 21.23 -17.36 -21.40
N CYS A 240 21.54 -16.18 -20.84
CA CYS A 240 22.88 -15.85 -20.34
C CYS A 240 22.92 -15.50 -18.84
N SER A 241 21.78 -15.51 -18.14
CA SER A 241 21.64 -15.14 -16.73
C SER A 241 22.02 -13.70 -16.37
N HIS A 242 22.37 -12.84 -17.35
CA HIS A 242 22.63 -11.43 -17.11
C HIS A 242 21.39 -10.76 -16.48
N ARG A 243 21.62 -10.03 -15.39
CA ARG A 243 20.56 -9.31 -14.67
C ARG A 243 20.40 -7.92 -15.26
N GLN A 244 19.24 -7.66 -15.85
CA GLN A 244 18.88 -6.39 -16.48
C GLN A 244 17.51 -5.92 -15.96
N TRP A 245 17.27 -4.63 -15.94
CA TRP A 245 15.91 -4.10 -15.75
C TRP A 245 15.32 -3.78 -17.11
N LEU A 246 13.99 -3.82 -17.21
CA LEU A 246 13.33 -3.72 -18.51
C LEU A 246 13.37 -2.28 -19.04
N ARG A 247 13.98 -2.12 -20.22
CA ARG A 247 14.08 -0.87 -20.97
C ARG A 247 13.29 -0.95 -22.25
N PHE A 248 12.59 0.13 -22.59
CA PHE A 248 11.75 0.14 -23.80
C PHE A 248 12.60 0.01 -25.07
N GLU A 249 13.83 0.53 -25.07
CA GLU A 249 14.80 0.46 -26.17
C GLU A 249 15.19 -0.99 -26.53
N GLN A 250 15.02 -1.92 -25.59
CA GLN A 250 15.27 -3.34 -25.78
C GLN A 250 14.05 -4.08 -26.31
N LEU A 251 12.86 -3.49 -26.29
CA LEU A 251 11.71 -4.01 -27.02
C LEU A 251 11.86 -3.62 -28.50
N ARG A 252 12.14 -4.61 -29.36
CA ARG A 252 12.40 -4.40 -30.79
C ARG A 252 11.39 -5.17 -31.62
N TRP A 253 10.97 -4.58 -32.74
CA TRP A 253 10.06 -5.18 -33.71
C TRP A 253 10.39 -4.67 -35.11
N ASP A 254 10.01 -5.46 -36.12
CA ASP A 254 10.12 -5.07 -37.51
C ASP A 254 9.15 -3.93 -37.84
N LYS A 255 9.61 -3.00 -38.67
CA LYS A 255 8.82 -1.80 -38.99
C LYS A 255 7.48 -2.18 -39.63
N GLY A 256 6.40 -1.79 -38.97
CA GLY A 256 5.03 -2.07 -39.42
C GLY A 256 4.49 -3.44 -39.00
N GLN A 257 5.24 -4.22 -38.22
CA GLN A 257 4.90 -5.58 -37.79
C GLN A 257 5.01 -5.72 -36.26
N PRO A 258 4.09 -5.13 -35.47
CA PRO A 258 4.15 -5.18 -34.00
C PRO A 258 4.10 -6.60 -33.41
N GLU A 259 3.57 -7.57 -34.14
CA GLU A 259 3.55 -8.99 -33.78
C GLU A 259 4.94 -9.64 -33.70
N THR A 260 5.95 -9.00 -34.31
CA THR A 260 7.37 -9.44 -34.24
C THR A 260 8.09 -8.93 -33.01
N ALA A 261 7.39 -8.22 -32.11
CA ALA A 261 7.99 -7.64 -30.93
C ALA A 261 8.62 -8.70 -30.04
N ALA A 262 9.90 -8.51 -29.74
CA ALA A 262 10.66 -9.32 -28.79
C ALA A 262 11.52 -8.42 -27.91
N TYR A 263 11.74 -8.85 -26.66
CA TYR A 263 12.67 -8.16 -25.77
C TYR A 263 14.09 -8.70 -25.99
N VAL A 264 15.02 -7.84 -26.39
CA VAL A 264 16.41 -8.23 -26.66
C VAL A 264 17.27 -8.10 -25.40
N CYS A 265 18.03 -9.14 -25.04
CA CYS A 265 18.94 -9.07 -23.90
C CYS A 265 20.07 -8.05 -24.12
N GLU A 266 20.34 -7.19 -23.13
CA GLU A 266 21.42 -6.19 -23.17
C GLU A 266 22.84 -6.78 -23.23
N ALA A 267 23.02 -8.05 -22.87
CA ALA A 267 24.35 -8.68 -22.76
C ALA A 267 24.67 -9.67 -23.89
N CYS A 268 23.69 -10.46 -24.34
CA CYS A 268 23.91 -11.50 -25.35
C CYS A 268 23.11 -11.29 -26.64
N ASP A 269 22.42 -10.15 -26.78
CA ASP A 269 21.61 -9.75 -27.94
C ASP A 269 20.56 -10.79 -28.40
N THR A 270 20.27 -11.78 -27.55
CA THR A 270 19.32 -12.84 -27.85
C THR A 270 17.92 -12.39 -27.47
N ALA A 271 16.95 -12.66 -28.35
CA ALA A 271 15.53 -12.40 -28.10
C ALA A 271 15.00 -13.25 -26.94
N ILE A 272 14.31 -12.60 -26.01
CA ILE A 272 13.58 -13.16 -24.87
C ILE A 272 12.10 -13.02 -25.27
N ALA A 273 11.52 -14.16 -25.66
CA ALA A 273 10.12 -14.25 -26.08
C ALA A 273 9.16 -13.89 -24.94
#